data_AF-A0A816C8D9-F1
#
_entry.id   AF-A0A816C8D9-F1
#
_cell.length_a   1.000
_cell.length_b   1.000
_cell.length_c   1.000
_cell.angle_alpha   90.00
_cell.angle_beta   90.00
_cell.angle_gamma   90.00
#
_symmetry.space_group_name_H-M   'P 1'
#
loop_
_entity.id
_entity.type
_entity.pdbx_description
1 polymer ?
#
loop_
_entity_poly.entity_id
_entity_poly.type
_entity_poly.pdbx_seq_one_letter_code
_entity_poly.pdbx_strand_id
1 'polypeptide(L)' 'NNCDFEGDKFCGWKNVKKTDQFDWKITSGAPSCTFLSGPLEDHTLQTS' A
#
# COMPACT_ATOMS: atom_id res chain seq x y z
N ASN A 1 -15.66 5.40 8.22
CA ASN A 1 -14.24 5.65 7.90
C ASN A 1 -13.38 4.47 8.35
N ASN A 2 -13.58 3.31 7.73
CA ASN A 2 -12.69 2.17 7.88
C ASN A 2 -12.23 1.80 6.46
N CYS A 3 -10.92 1.80 6.22
CA CYS A 3 -10.31 1.38 4.98
C CYS A 3 -9.01 0.68 5.34
N ASP A 4 -9.02 -0.64 5.15
CA ASP A 4 -7.91 -1.56 5.42
C ASP A 4 -7.11 -1.89 4.15
N PHE A 5 -7.54 -1.39 2.99
CA PHE A 5 -6.93 -1.61 1.67
C PHE A 5 -7.03 -3.04 1.13
N GLU A 6 -7.86 -3.88 1.75
CA GLU A 6 -8.06 -5.26 1.34
C GLU A 6 -8.78 -5.41 -0.01
N GLY A 7 -8.31 -6.38 -0.81
CA GLY A 7 -8.81 -6.64 -2.15
C GLY A 7 -8.45 -5.56 -3.18
N ASP A 8 -7.27 -4.93 -3.02
CA ASP A 8 -6.72 -3.88 -3.88
C ASP A 8 -7.61 -2.62 -4.00
N LYS A 9 -8.29 -2.27 -2.91
CA LYS A 9 -9.24 -1.15 -2.89
C LYS A 9 -8.64 0.07 -2.22
N PHE A 10 -8.63 1.17 -2.95
CA PHE A 10 -8.28 2.48 -2.41
C PHE A 10 -9.41 3.15 -1.62
N CYS A 11 -10.56 2.51 -1.37
CA CYS A 11 -11.68 3.05 -0.58
C CYS A 11 -12.11 4.49 -0.93
N GLY A 12 -12.08 4.85 -2.22
CA GLY A 12 -12.41 6.20 -2.70
C GLY A 12 -11.22 7.15 -2.84
N TRP A 13 -10.03 6.77 -2.34
CA TRP A 13 -8.77 7.40 -2.71
C TRP A 13 -8.43 7.07 -4.17
N LYS A 14 -7.66 7.95 -4.80
CA LYS A 14 -7.19 7.76 -6.17
C LYS A 14 -5.81 8.38 -6.34
N ASN A 15 -4.99 7.74 -7.17
CA ASN A 15 -3.76 8.36 -7.64
C ASN A 15 -4.09 9.54 -8.55
N VAL A 16 -3.31 10.60 -8.40
CA VAL A 16 -3.32 11.71 -9.33
C VAL A 16 -2.50 11.27 -10.54
N LYS A 17 -2.96 11.57 -11.76
CA LYS A 17 -2.39 10.97 -12.98
C LYS A 17 -1.54 11.93 -13.81
N LYS A 18 -1.38 13.19 -13.39
CA LYS A 18 -0.88 14.26 -14.27
C LYS A 18 -0.11 15.39 -13.59
N THR A 19 -0.24 15.57 -12.29
CA THR A 19 0.38 16.71 -11.58
C THR A 19 1.46 16.26 -10.62
N ASP A 20 1.61 14.96 -10.41
CA ASP A 20 2.67 14.29 -9.69
C ASP A 20 3.33 13.22 -10.56
N GLN A 21 4.49 12.77 -10.11
CA GLN A 21 5.32 11.77 -10.79
C GLN A 21 5.27 10.40 -10.09
N PHE A 22 4.51 10.29 -9.00
CA PHE A 22 4.50 9.14 -8.12
C PHE A 22 3.08 8.61 -7.95
N ASP A 23 2.91 7.31 -8.18
CA ASP A 23 1.68 6.59 -7.90
C ASP A 23 1.82 5.78 -6.60
N TRP A 24 0.84 5.89 -5.72
CA TRP A 24 0.70 4.97 -4.60
C TRP A 24 0.34 3.58 -5.12
N LYS A 25 1.01 2.58 -4.57
CA LYS A 25 0.73 1.17 -4.82
C LYS A 25 0.37 0.50 -3.50
N ILE A 26 -0.73 -0.25 -3.48
CA ILE A 26 -1.09 -1.10 -2.35
C ILE A 26 -0.20 -2.34 -2.39
N THR A 27 0.41 -2.67 -1.25
CA THR A 27 1.21 -3.88 -1.04
C THR A 27 0.89 -4.45 0.34
N SER A 28 1.00 -5.77 0.48
CA SER A 28 0.90 -6.47 1.76
C SER A 28 2.22 -6.45 2.52
N GLY A 29 3.36 -6.39 1.84
CA GLY A 29 4.67 -6.30 2.49
C GLY A 29 5.68 -5.46 1.72
N ALA A 30 6.85 -5.28 2.30
CA ALA A 30 7.97 -4.65 1.62
C ALA A 30 8.47 -5.52 0.45
N PRO A 31 8.70 -4.95 -0.75
CA PRO A 31 9.10 -5.73 -1.94
C PRO A 31 10.50 -6.34 -1.86
N SER A 32 11.30 -5.96 -0.86
CA SER A 32 12.57 -6.60 -0.52
C SER A 32 12.82 -6.49 0.97
N CYS A 33 13.37 -7.54 1.60
CA CYS A 33 13.81 -7.56 3.01
C CYS A 33 15.00 -6.63 3.30
N THR A 34 15.07 -5.46 2.65
CA THR A 34 15.95 -4.39 3.09
C THR A 34 15.27 -3.71 4.28
N PHE A 35 15.94 -3.65 5.43
CA PHE A 35 15.39 -3.14 6.70
C PHE A 35 14.86 -1.69 6.67
N LEU A 36 14.90 -1.01 5.52
CA LEU A 36 14.52 0.39 5.32
C LEU A 36 13.37 0.59 4.30
N SER A 37 12.84 -0.48 3.69
CA SER A 37 11.81 -0.37 2.64
C SER A 37 10.37 -0.42 3.16
N GLY A 38 10.17 -0.70 4.45
CA GLY A 38 8.85 -0.75 5.09
C GLY A 38 8.67 -1.96 6.00
N PRO A 39 7.48 -2.15 6.59
CA PRO A 39 7.15 -3.35 7.34
C PRO A 39 7.14 -4.58 6.43
N LEU A 40 7.46 -5.74 7.00
CA LEU A 40 7.45 -7.00 6.26
C LEU A 40 6.03 -7.49 5.95
N GLU A 41 5.07 -7.14 6.81
CA GLU A 41 3.70 -7.66 6.73
C GLU A 41 2.68 -6.53 6.98
N ASP A 42 1.52 -6.70 6.37
CA ASP A 42 0.38 -5.80 6.50
C ASP A 42 -0.20 -5.91 7.91
N HIS A 43 -0.71 -4.82 8.47
CA HIS A 43 -1.23 -4.85 9.85
C HIS A 43 -2.61 -5.51 9.97
N THR A 44 -3.43 -5.46 8.93
CA THR A 44 -4.82 -5.95 8.95
C THR A 44 -4.83 -7.47 9.02
N LEU A 45 -4.07 -8.15 8.15
CA LEU A 45 -4.08 -9.60 8.01
C LEU A 45 -2.73 -10.27 8.32
N GLN A 46 -1.65 -9.51 8.55
CA GLN A 46 -0.29 -10.03 8.74
C GLN A 46 0.18 -10.85 7.53
N THR A 47 -0.05 -10.30 6.33
CA THR A 47 0.34 -10.92 5.06
C THR A 47 1.47 -10.16 4.38
N SER A 48 2.26 -10.82 3.53
CA SER A 48 3.35 -10.23 2.74
C SER A 48 3.13 -10.38 1.24
#